data_AF-A0A8T3RGJ0-F1
#
_entry.id   AF-A0A8T3RGJ0-F1
#
_cell.length_a   1.000
_cell.length_b   1.000
_cell.length_c   1.000
_cell.angle_alpha   90.00
_cell.angle_beta   90.00
_cell.angle_gamma   90.00
#
_symmetry.space_group_name_H-M   'P 1'
#
loop_
_entity.id
_entity.type
_entity.pdbx_description
1 polymer ?
#
loop_
_entity_poly.entity_id
_entity_poly.type
_entity_poly.pdbx_seq_one_letter_code
_entity_poly.pdbx_strand_id
1 'polypeptide(L)'
;MAHVEGQQHPISVYLWIWGLLFVLSTFSYLVDYFHFQGYLRWSLILVFMLMKAGLIVAVFMHMRWERLALMYAILVPPLCLLVLISLMAVEGDYTFVTRASSFGQGSGVPVEHPYRPHGAG
;
A
#
# COMPACT_ATOMS: atom_id res chain seq x y z
N MET A 1 -47.17 38.00 -5.63
CA MET A 1 -46.95 36.76 -4.85
C MET A 1 -45.69 36.10 -5.39
N ALA A 2 -44.57 36.23 -4.68
CA ALA A 2 -43.27 35.72 -5.10
C ALA A 2 -43.16 34.23 -4.72
N HIS A 3 -42.93 33.37 -5.70
CA HIS A 3 -42.96 31.92 -5.54
C HIS A 3 -41.54 31.39 -5.23
N VAL A 4 -41.33 31.07 -3.95
CA VAL A 4 -40.51 29.99 -3.35
C VAL A 4 -39.00 29.91 -3.65
N GLU A 5 -38.26 30.08 -2.56
CA GLU A 5 -36.85 29.81 -2.29
C GLU A 5 -36.41 28.35 -2.62
N GLY A 6 -35.12 28.16 -2.94
CA GLY A 6 -34.44 26.89 -2.68
C GLY A 6 -33.89 26.13 -3.89
N GLN A 7 -32.70 26.52 -4.36
CA GLN A 7 -31.76 25.64 -5.06
C GLN A 7 -31.29 24.52 -4.10
N GLN A 8 -32.15 23.52 -3.89
CA GLN A 8 -32.10 22.57 -2.76
C GLN A 8 -31.51 21.19 -3.12
N HIS A 9 -30.54 21.13 -4.03
CA HIS A 9 -29.82 19.90 -4.37
C HIS A 9 -28.50 19.57 -3.61
N PRO A 10 -28.14 20.18 -2.46
CA PRO A 10 -26.99 19.70 -1.68
C PRO A 10 -27.36 18.60 -0.66
N ILE A 11 -28.60 18.57 -0.14
CA ILE A 11 -28.97 17.65 0.97
C ILE A 11 -29.04 16.18 0.54
N SER A 12 -29.54 15.91 -0.66
CA SER A 12 -29.64 14.54 -1.20
C SER A 12 -28.26 13.92 -1.43
N VAL A 13 -27.27 14.75 -1.80
CA VAL A 13 -25.89 14.33 -2.01
C VAL A 13 -25.29 13.89 -0.67
N TYR A 14 -25.36 14.71 0.38
CA TYR A 14 -24.83 14.34 1.70
C TYR A 14 -25.47 13.06 2.27
N LEU A 15 -26.78 12.87 2.12
CA LEU A 15 -27.46 11.64 2.57
C LEU A 15 -27.01 10.40 1.79
N TRP A 16 -26.79 10.53 0.48
CA TRP A 16 -26.31 9.42 -0.34
C TRP A 16 -24.88 9.02 0.01
N ILE A 17 -24.00 9.99 0.25
CA ILE A 17 -22.63 9.74 0.69
C ILE A 17 -22.56 9.20 2.10
N TRP A 18 -23.39 9.70 3.00
CA TRP A 18 -23.53 9.13 4.33
C TRP A 18 -23.93 7.66 4.26
N GLY A 19 -24.90 7.32 3.41
CA GLY A 19 -25.28 5.93 3.14
C GLY A 19 -24.15 5.09 2.55
N LEU A 20 -23.43 5.60 1.54
CA LEU A 20 -22.29 4.90 0.95
C LEU A 20 -21.15 4.66 1.96
N LEU A 21 -20.79 5.67 2.76
CA LEU A 21 -19.78 5.54 3.80
C LEU A 21 -20.21 4.56 4.90
N PHE A 22 -21.49 4.55 5.24
CA PHE A 22 -22.05 3.58 6.18
C PHE A 22 -21.92 2.16 5.65
N VAL A 23 -22.44 1.90 4.44
CA VAL A 23 -22.37 0.58 3.79
C VAL A 23 -20.92 0.11 3.65
N LEU A 24 -20.01 1.01 3.23
CA LEU A 24 -18.60 0.69 3.07
C LEU A 24 -17.92 0.38 4.42
N SER A 25 -18.29 1.10 5.49
CA SER A 25 -17.80 0.83 6.85
C SER A 25 -18.33 -0.50 7.37
N THR A 26 -19.60 -0.83 7.10
CA THR A 26 -20.19 -2.14 7.44
C THR A 26 -19.49 -3.26 6.66
N PHE A 27 -19.22 -3.09 5.37
CA PHE A 27 -18.47 -4.07 4.58
C PHE A 27 -17.04 -4.26 5.09
N SER A 28 -16.36 -3.17 5.46
CA SER A 28 -15.03 -3.23 6.08
C SER A 28 -15.06 -4.02 7.40
N TYR A 29 -16.11 -3.87 8.20
CA TYR A 29 -16.29 -4.62 9.44
C TYR A 29 -16.63 -6.10 9.17
N LEU A 30 -17.49 -6.37 8.18
CA LEU A 30 -17.86 -7.72 7.79
C LEU A 30 -16.65 -8.52 7.30
N VAL A 31 -15.77 -7.87 6.55
CA VAL A 31 -14.52 -8.46 6.07
C VAL A 31 -13.54 -8.76 7.20
N ASP A 32 -13.45 -7.88 8.21
CA ASP A 32 -12.65 -8.16 9.40
C ASP A 32 -13.26 -9.33 10.21
N TYR A 33 -14.59 -9.42 10.24
CA TYR A 33 -15.33 -10.51 10.89
C TYR A 33 -15.14 -11.87 10.21
N PHE A 34 -14.92 -11.92 8.89
CA PHE A 34 -14.63 -13.18 8.21
C PHE A 34 -13.23 -13.75 8.51
N HIS A 35 -12.43 -13.10 9.37
CA HIS A 35 -11.18 -13.62 9.92
C HIS A 35 -10.24 -14.24 8.88
N PHE A 36 -10.19 -13.67 7.67
CA PHE A 36 -9.30 -14.13 6.61
C PHE A 36 -7.84 -14.07 7.12
N GLN A 37 -7.17 -15.22 7.19
CA GLN A 37 -5.78 -15.31 7.64
C GLN A 37 -4.80 -14.96 6.51
N GLY A 38 -3.67 -14.34 6.87
CA GLY A 38 -2.57 -14.04 5.96
C GLY A 38 -2.72 -12.73 5.16
N TYR A 39 -2.15 -12.71 3.95
CA TYR A 39 -2.07 -11.53 3.07
C TYR A 39 -3.44 -10.99 2.63
N LEU A 40 -4.47 -11.85 2.62
CA LEU A 40 -5.81 -11.46 2.19
C LEU A 40 -6.39 -10.36 3.11
N ARG A 41 -6.13 -10.45 4.42
CA ARG A 41 -6.55 -9.43 5.40
C ARG A 41 -5.90 -8.08 5.14
N TRP A 42 -4.59 -8.07 4.91
CA TRP A 42 -3.82 -6.87 4.59
C TRP A 42 -4.33 -6.19 3.33
N SER A 43 -4.55 -6.96 2.26
CA SER A 43 -5.06 -6.43 0.99
C SER A 43 -6.46 -5.82 1.14
N LEU A 44 -7.36 -6.50 1.85
CA LEU A 44 -8.73 -6.02 2.04
C LEU A 44 -8.79 -4.77 2.91
N ILE A 45 -8.03 -4.70 4.01
CA ILE A 45 -7.96 -3.51 4.87
C ILE A 45 -7.46 -2.31 4.05
N LEU A 46 -6.39 -2.49 3.27
CA LEU A 46 -5.85 -1.44 2.40
C LEU A 46 -6.87 -1.00 1.33
N VAL A 47 -7.61 -1.94 0.73
CA VAL A 47 -8.65 -1.64 -0.26
C VAL A 47 -9.80 -0.85 0.37
N PHE A 48 -10.31 -1.24 1.54
CA PHE A 48 -11.36 -0.47 2.24
C PHE A 48 -10.86 0.90 2.70
N MET A 49 -9.60 0.99 3.12
CA MET A 49 -8.97 2.25 3.52
C MET A 49 -8.83 3.22 2.34
N LEU A 50 -8.37 2.73 1.18
CA LEU A 50 -8.31 3.52 -0.06
C LEU A 50 -9.70 3.88 -0.58
N MET A 51 -10.64 2.93 -0.58
CA MET A 51 -11.98 3.16 -1.11
C MET A 51 -12.73 4.21 -0.30
N LYS A 52 -12.68 4.17 1.05
CA LYS A 52 -13.34 5.17 1.87
C LYS A 52 -12.69 6.55 1.76
N ALA A 53 -11.35 6.60 1.71
CA ALA A 53 -10.60 7.85 1.54
C ALA A 53 -10.86 8.46 0.15
N GLY A 54 -10.88 7.63 -0.89
CA GLY A 54 -11.20 8.02 -2.26
C GLY A 54 -12.64 8.53 -2.40
N LEU A 55 -13.60 7.92 -1.73
CA LEU A 55 -15.01 8.37 -1.70
C LEU A 55 -15.14 9.73 -1.01
N ILE A 56 -14.40 9.95 0.08
CA ILE A 56 -14.35 11.25 0.76
C ILE A 56 -13.71 12.31 -0.15
N VAL A 57 -12.59 12.00 -0.81
CA VAL A 57 -11.91 12.92 -1.73
C VAL A 57 -12.77 13.23 -2.96
N ALA A 58 -13.38 12.22 -3.59
CA ALA A 58 -14.22 12.41 -4.76
C ALA A 58 -15.47 13.26 -4.48
N VAL A 59 -15.92 13.33 -3.23
CA VAL A 59 -17.16 14.02 -2.84
C VAL A 59 -16.88 15.38 -2.21
N PHE A 60 -16.03 15.42 -1.18
CA PHE A 60 -15.72 16.66 -0.48
C PHE A 60 -14.72 17.53 -1.26
N MET A 61 -13.93 16.90 -2.14
CA MET A 61 -12.84 17.56 -2.86
C MET A 61 -13.17 17.79 -4.35
N HIS A 62 -14.41 17.56 -4.82
CA HIS A 62 -14.85 17.73 -6.22
C HIS A 62 -14.91 19.17 -6.74
N MET A 63 -14.73 20.19 -5.90
CA MET A 63 -14.58 21.53 -6.46
C MET A 63 -13.32 21.51 -7.35
N ARG A 64 -13.23 22.27 -8.44
CA ARG A 64 -12.29 21.95 -9.54
C ARG A 64 -10.88 22.60 -9.71
N TRP A 65 -10.32 23.51 -8.89
CA TRP A 65 -9.00 24.11 -9.27
C TRP A 65 -8.00 24.52 -8.17
N GLU A 66 -8.37 24.78 -6.91
CA GLU A 66 -7.38 24.99 -5.81
C GLU A 66 -7.01 23.69 -5.06
N ARG A 67 -7.86 22.66 -5.14
CA ARG A 67 -7.70 21.38 -4.43
C ARG A 67 -6.88 20.32 -5.15
N LEU A 68 -6.56 20.48 -6.43
CA LEU A 68 -5.61 19.58 -7.09
C LEU A 68 -4.26 19.63 -6.36
N ALA A 69 -3.81 20.82 -5.97
CA ALA A 69 -2.58 21.00 -5.19
C ALA A 69 -2.64 20.31 -3.82
N LEU A 70 -3.76 20.41 -3.08
CA LEU A 70 -3.94 19.72 -1.79
C LEU A 70 -4.03 18.19 -1.95
N MET A 71 -4.68 17.72 -3.02
CA MET A 71 -4.74 16.29 -3.33
C MET A 71 -3.34 15.75 -3.63
N TYR A 72 -2.58 16.40 -4.53
CA TYR A 72 -1.19 16.02 -4.80
C TYR A 72 -0.32 16.12 -3.54
N ALA A 73 -0.49 17.15 -2.69
CA ALA A 73 0.28 17.26 -1.45
C ALA A 73 0.07 16.07 -0.48
N ILE A 74 -1.11 15.44 -0.48
CA ILE A 74 -1.43 14.30 0.40
C ILE A 74 -1.15 12.95 -0.29
N LEU A 75 -1.37 12.84 -1.60
CA LEU A 75 -1.21 11.60 -2.38
C LEU A 75 0.23 11.37 -2.86
N VAL A 76 0.96 12.43 -3.18
CA VAL A 76 2.35 12.32 -3.68
C VAL A 76 3.29 11.74 -2.62
N PRO A 77 3.27 12.16 -1.34
CA PRO A 77 4.16 11.57 -0.32
C PRO A 77 4.00 10.04 -0.18
N PRO A 78 2.79 9.48 0.02
CA PRO A 78 2.63 8.03 0.12
C PRO A 78 2.91 7.32 -1.21
N LEU A 79 2.61 7.92 -2.37
CA LEU A 79 2.96 7.34 -3.66
C LEU A 79 4.50 7.24 -3.84
N CYS A 80 5.22 8.29 -3.47
CA CYS A 80 6.68 8.33 -3.54
C CYS A 80 7.30 7.26 -2.63
N LEU A 81 6.74 7.07 -1.43
CA LEU A 81 7.13 5.98 -0.53
C LEU A 81 6.87 4.60 -1.13
N LEU A 82 5.70 4.38 -1.75
CA LEU A 82 5.40 3.10 -2.42
C LEU A 82 6.40 2.79 -3.55
N VAL A 83 6.77 3.80 -4.33
CA VAL A 83 7.79 3.67 -5.39
C VAL A 83 9.17 3.39 -4.79
N LEU A 84 9.55 4.05 -3.70
CA LEU A 84 10.82 3.81 -3.03
C LEU A 84 10.90 2.39 -2.46
N ILE A 85 9.82 1.94 -1.82
CA ILE A 85 9.71 0.58 -1.26
C ILE A 85 9.77 -0.46 -2.38
N SER A 86 9.08 -0.24 -3.52
CA SER A 86 9.12 -1.17 -4.64
C SER A 86 10.49 -1.25 -5.30
N LEU A 87 11.19 -0.11 -5.46
CA LEU A 87 12.56 -0.08 -5.96
C LEU A 87 13.52 -0.84 -5.02
N MET A 88 13.42 -0.61 -3.71
CA MET A 88 14.25 -1.29 -2.71
C MET A 88 13.99 -2.79 -2.65
N ALA A 89 12.73 -3.23 -2.83
CA ALA A 89 12.41 -4.65 -2.91
C ALA A 89 13.11 -5.31 -4.10
N VAL A 90 13.05 -4.66 -5.28
CA VAL A 90 13.69 -5.13 -6.51
C VAL A 90 15.23 -5.18 -6.37
N GLU A 91 15.86 -4.14 -5.83
CA GLU A 91 17.30 -4.11 -5.55
C GLU A 91 17.74 -5.20 -4.54
N GLY A 92 16.90 -5.49 -3.56
CA GLY A 92 17.10 -6.58 -2.61
C GLY A 92 17.21 -7.94 -3.29
N ASP A 93 16.29 -8.22 -4.22
CA ASP A 93 16.30 -9.47 -5.01
C ASP A 93 17.53 -9.54 -5.92
N TYR A 94 17.91 -8.46 -6.60
CA TYR A 94 19.13 -8.40 -7.43
C TYR A 94 20.41 -8.65 -6.62
N THR A 95 20.49 -8.07 -5.41
CA THR A 95 21.62 -8.30 -4.50
C THR A 95 21.70 -9.75 -4.04
N PHE A 96 20.54 -10.37 -3.75
CA PHE A 96 20.46 -11.76 -3.35
C PHE A 96 20.92 -12.72 -4.47
N VAL A 97 20.42 -12.50 -5.70
CA VAL A 97 20.79 -13.33 -6.87
C VAL A 97 22.27 -13.18 -7.20
N THR A 98 22.81 -11.95 -7.20
CA THR A 98 24.22 -11.69 -7.50
C THR A 98 25.15 -12.31 -6.44
N ARG A 99 24.74 -12.31 -5.17
CA ARG A 99 25.47 -13.04 -4.11
C ARG A 99 25.43 -14.54 -4.35
N ALA A 100 24.27 -15.11 -4.66
CA ALA A 100 24.12 -16.54 -4.92
C ALA A 100 24.97 -17.00 -6.11
N SER A 101 25.04 -16.22 -7.20
CA SER A 101 25.90 -16.54 -8.35
C SER A 101 27.38 -16.40 -8.02
N SER A 102 27.78 -15.37 -7.27
CA SER A 102 29.19 -15.10 -6.96
C SER A 102 29.78 -16.10 -5.95
N PHE A 103 29.02 -16.54 -4.96
CA PHE A 103 29.48 -17.52 -3.97
C PHE A 103 29.17 -18.98 -4.37
N GLY A 104 28.12 -19.22 -5.18
CA GLY A 104 27.82 -20.54 -5.74
C GLY A 104 28.84 -21.02 -6.78
N GLN A 105 29.55 -20.09 -7.43
CA GLN A 105 30.58 -20.38 -8.43
C GLN A 105 32.01 -20.44 -7.83
N GLY A 106 32.16 -20.24 -6.52
CA GLY A 106 33.45 -20.01 -5.85
C GLY A 106 33.93 -21.07 -4.85
N SER A 107 33.29 -22.25 -4.73
CA SER A 107 33.72 -23.32 -3.81
C SER A 107 34.61 -24.40 -4.46
N GLY A 108 35.22 -24.08 -5.60
CA GLY A 108 36.23 -24.92 -6.25
C GLY A 108 37.66 -24.72 -5.74
N VAL A 109 37.85 -24.03 -4.61
CA VAL A 109 39.18 -23.90 -4.00
C VAL A 109 39.38 -25.09 -3.06
N PRO A 110 40.29 -26.03 -3.37
CA PRO A 110 40.68 -27.05 -2.41
C PRO A 110 41.25 -26.31 -1.20
N VAL A 111 40.60 -26.45 -0.04
CA VAL A 111 41.17 -25.99 1.22
C VAL A 111 42.32 -26.95 1.52
N GLU A 112 43.53 -26.61 1.09
CA GLU A 112 44.73 -27.36 1.47
C GLU A 112 44.90 -27.19 2.99
N HIS A 113 44.52 -28.22 3.73
CA HIS A 113 44.81 -28.30 5.15
C HIS A 113 46.29 -28.66 5.29
N PRO A 114 47.15 -27.81 5.87
CA PRO A 114 48.54 -28.17 6.07
C PRO A 114 48.58 -29.31 7.08
N TYR A 115 48.80 -30.54 6.61
CA TYR A 115 49.08 -31.66 7.48
C TYR A 115 50.40 -31.37 8.22
N ARG A 116 50.30 -30.91 9.47
CA ARG A 116 51.44 -30.79 10.38
C ARG A 116 51.55 -32.10 11.15
N PRO A 117 52.48 -33.01 10.81
CA PRO A 117 52.69 -34.21 11.61
C PRO A 117 53.22 -33.78 12.98
N HIS A 118 52.38 -33.89 14.00
CA HIS A 118 52.84 -33.92 15.38
C HIS A 118 53.35 -35.32 15.66
N GLY A 119 54.68 -35.45 15.71
CA GLY A 119 55.37 -36.53 16.42
C GLY A 119 55.83 -37.71 15.56
N ALA A 120 57.12 -37.71 15.23
CA ALA A 120 57.95 -38.92 15.23
C ALA A 120 59.42 -38.48 15.34
N GLY A 121 60.07 -38.78 16.47
CA GLY A 121 61.48 -38.48 16.76
C GLY A 121 61.69 -38.07 18.20
#